data_AF-A0A1X0ZXB0-F1
#
_entry.id   AF-A0A1X0ZXB0-F1
#
_cell.length_a   1.000
_cell.length_b   1.000
_cell.length_c   1.000
_cell.angle_alpha   90.00
_cell.angle_beta   90.00
_cell.angle_gamma   90.00
#
_symmetry.space_group_name_H-M   'P 1'
#
loop_
_entity.id
_entity.type
_entity.pdbx_description
1 polymer ?
#
loop_
_entity_poly.entity_id
_entity_poly.type
_entity_poly.pdbx_seq_one_letter_code
_entity_poly.pdbx_strand_id
1 'polypeptide(L)'
;MMLAGLLLGGCGPSYTYRYSPPPSAHGIQCINSCQMERNHCKQMARLEENSQRALYQAELRSYQYCQDSKTKKDARHRCHYPSYPYSSGASYSCDRDYDSCYLACGGTIQRILNTD
;
A
#
# COMPACT_ATOMS: atom_id res chain seq x y z
N MET A 1 14.92 -50.12 3.61
CA MET A 1 13.99 -49.16 3.00
C MET A 1 13.48 -48.26 4.13
N MET A 2 13.90 -46.99 4.17
CA MET A 2 13.02 -45.80 4.00
C MET A 2 12.06 -45.62 5.20
N LEU A 3 11.95 -44.50 5.92
CA LEU A 3 12.20 -43.09 5.62
C LEU A 3 12.57 -42.31 6.90
N ALA A 4 13.62 -41.49 6.85
CA ALA A 4 13.78 -40.36 7.75
C ALA A 4 12.83 -39.25 7.28
N GLY A 5 11.86 -38.87 8.11
CA GLY A 5 10.91 -37.81 7.83
C GLY A 5 11.60 -36.45 7.82
N LEU A 6 11.74 -35.87 6.62
CA LEU A 6 12.04 -34.44 6.44
C LEU A 6 10.85 -33.63 6.98
N LEU A 7 10.99 -33.08 8.18
CA LEU A 7 10.21 -31.93 8.64
C LEU A 7 10.77 -30.68 7.95
N LEU A 8 10.47 -30.48 6.68
CA LEU A 8 10.63 -29.20 6.00
C LEU A 8 9.46 -28.27 6.36
N GLY A 9 9.42 -27.84 7.62
CA GLY A 9 8.68 -26.67 8.04
C GLY A 9 9.52 -25.43 7.74
N GLY A 10 9.67 -25.09 6.46
CA GLY A 10 10.44 -23.93 6.03
C GLY A 10 9.71 -22.62 6.33
N CYS A 11 9.79 -22.14 7.57
CA CYS A 11 9.67 -20.71 7.82
C CYS A 11 10.94 -20.06 7.25
N GLY A 12 10.82 -19.44 6.07
CA GLY A 12 11.91 -18.65 5.52
C GLY A 12 12.24 -17.48 6.46
N PRO A 13 13.45 -16.90 6.37
CA PRO A 13 13.83 -15.79 7.24
C PRO A 13 12.82 -14.66 7.13
N SER A 14 12.06 -14.41 8.20
CA SER A 14 11.08 -13.34 8.25
C SER A 14 11.74 -12.10 8.84
N TYR A 15 11.64 -10.95 8.17
CA TYR A 15 12.18 -9.71 8.69
C TYR A 15 11.10 -8.99 9.50
N THR A 16 11.35 -8.73 10.77
CA THR A 16 10.48 -7.89 11.61
C THR A 16 11.15 -6.55 11.88
N TYR A 17 10.39 -5.47 11.72
CA TYR A 17 10.84 -4.13 12.03
C TYR A 17 10.46 -3.80 13.48
N ARG A 18 11.45 -3.47 14.31
CA ARG A 18 11.24 -2.96 15.67
C ARG A 18 11.51 -1.47 15.69
N TYR A 19 10.52 -0.72 16.18
CA TYR A 19 10.60 0.72 16.39
C TYR A 19 10.90 0.96 17.87
N SER A 20 12.06 1.55 18.18
CA SER A 20 12.42 1.93 19.54
C SER A 20 12.36 3.45 19.68
N PRO A 21 11.50 3.98 20.59
CA PRO A 21 11.37 5.41 20.77
C PRO A 21 12.63 6.01 21.42
N PRO A 22 12.94 7.29 21.14
CA PRO A 22 14.02 8.01 21.79
C PRO A 22 13.71 8.25 23.27
N PRO A 23 14.72 8.31 24.15
CA PRO A 23 14.53 8.56 25.58
C PRO A 23 14.17 10.03 25.90
N SER A 24 14.24 10.93 24.92
CA SER A 24 13.95 12.35 25.11
C SER A 24 12.46 12.67 24.95
N ALA A 25 11.91 13.47 25.86
CA ALA A 25 10.52 13.96 25.75
C ALA A 25 10.27 14.72 24.43
N HIS A 26 11.28 15.48 23.97
CA HIS A 26 11.27 16.15 22.67
C HIS A 26 11.18 15.14 21.50
N GLY A 27 11.92 14.04 21.54
CA GLY A 27 11.88 13.01 20.51
C GLY A 27 10.53 12.28 20.47
N ILE A 28 9.91 12.04 21.62
CA ILE A 28 8.55 11.48 21.71
C ILE A 28 7.53 12.43 21.06
N GLN A 29 7.59 13.73 21.36
CA GLN A 29 6.70 14.72 20.74
C GLN A 29 6.91 14.82 19.23
N CYS A 30 8.16 14.77 18.77
CA CYS A 30 8.51 14.74 17.35
C CYS A 30 7.90 13.52 16.62
N ILE A 31 7.96 12.32 17.22
CA ILE A 31 7.33 11.13 16.64
C ILE A 31 5.81 11.26 16.59
N ASN A 32 5.18 11.92 17.57
CA ASN A 32 3.74 12.17 17.52
C ASN A 32 3.35 13.05 16.34
N SER A 33 4.15 14.07 16.01
CA SER A 33 3.93 14.84 14.76
C SER A 33 4.10 13.96 13.51
N CYS A 34 5.13 13.10 13.45
CA CYS A 34 5.31 12.16 12.35
C CYS A 34 4.11 11.21 12.20
N GLN A 35 3.53 10.74 13.32
CA GLN A 35 2.35 9.87 13.30
C GLN A 35 1.12 10.59 12.73
N MET A 36 0.90 11.85 13.11
CA MET A 36 -0.19 12.66 12.57
C MET A 36 -0.03 12.86 11.05
N GLU A 37 1.19 13.18 10.60
CA GLU A 37 1.50 13.37 9.19
C GLU A 37 1.32 12.07 8.39
N ARG A 38 1.78 10.93 8.93
CA ARG A 38 1.56 9.62 8.31
C ARG A 38 0.07 9.30 8.16
N ASN A 39 -0.72 9.57 9.20
CA ASN A 39 -2.16 9.32 9.15
C ASN A 39 -2.84 10.22 8.12
N HIS A 40 -2.42 11.48 8.03
CA HIS A 40 -2.89 12.41 7.01
C HIS A 40 -2.54 11.94 5.60
N CYS A 41 -1.29 11.52 5.37
CA CYS A 41 -0.84 10.95 4.11
C CYS A 41 -1.68 9.72 3.71
N LYS A 42 -1.90 8.79 4.64
CA LYS A 42 -2.75 7.60 4.42
C LYS A 42 -4.20 7.97 4.12
N GLN A 43 -4.72 9.03 4.74
CA GLN A 43 -6.08 9.51 4.48
C GLN A 43 -6.20 10.08 3.07
N MET A 44 -5.22 10.88 2.63
CA MET A 44 -5.17 11.43 1.27
C MET A 44 -5.03 10.32 0.22
N ALA A 45 -4.16 9.34 0.46
CA ALA A 45 -4.01 8.16 -0.40
C ALA A 45 -5.32 7.39 -0.58
N ARG A 46 -6.08 7.19 0.51
CA ARG A 46 -7.40 6.54 0.46
C ARG A 46 -8.43 7.38 -0.30
N LEU A 47 -8.39 8.69 -0.13
CA LEU A 47 -9.29 9.60 -0.85
C LEU A 47 -9.03 9.53 -2.35
N GLU A 48 -7.75 9.51 -2.75
CA GLU A 48 -7.33 9.38 -4.13
C GLU A 48 -7.72 8.02 -4.73
N GLU A 49 -7.52 6.93 -3.99
CA GLU A 49 -7.97 5.60 -4.44
C GLU A 49 -9.49 5.56 -4.63
N ASN A 50 -10.25 6.15 -3.71
CA ASN A 50 -11.70 6.22 -3.82
C ASN A 50 -12.14 7.08 -5.02
N SER A 51 -11.46 8.20 -5.28
CA SER A 51 -11.79 9.07 -6.42
C SER A 51 -11.49 8.36 -7.74
N GLN A 52 -10.34 7.68 -7.86
CA GLN A 52 -9.98 6.90 -9.04
C GLN A 52 -10.98 5.75 -9.27
N ARG A 53 -11.42 5.05 -8.21
CA ARG A 53 -12.47 4.02 -8.32
C ARG A 53 -13.79 4.60 -8.80
N ALA A 54 -14.20 5.77 -8.29
CA ALA A 54 -15.43 6.43 -8.72
C ALA A 54 -15.38 6.84 -10.20
N LEU A 55 -14.24 7.38 -10.64
CA LEU A 55 -13.99 7.71 -12.06
C LEU A 55 -14.06 6.45 -12.93
N TYR A 56 -13.37 5.39 -12.53
CA TYR A 56 -13.41 4.11 -13.24
C TYR A 56 -14.83 3.56 -13.38
N GLN A 57 -15.64 3.62 -12.32
CA GLN A 57 -17.05 3.19 -12.38
C GLN A 57 -17.88 4.07 -13.32
N ALA A 58 -17.64 5.38 -13.35
CA ALA A 58 -18.32 6.29 -14.27
C ALA A 58 -17.95 5.99 -15.74
N GLU A 59 -16.67 5.73 -16.02
CA GLU A 59 -16.21 5.31 -17.34
C GLU A 59 -16.75 3.94 -17.74
N LEU A 60 -16.85 3.01 -16.79
CA LEU A 60 -17.41 1.69 -17.07
C LEU A 60 -18.89 1.78 -17.46
N ARG A 61 -19.62 2.69 -16.81
CA ARG A 61 -21.02 2.98 -17.14
C ARG A 61 -21.14 3.62 -18.54
N SER A 62 -20.27 4.57 -18.87
CA SER A 62 -20.28 5.19 -20.21
C SER A 62 -19.92 4.18 -21.31
N TYR A 63 -19.00 3.26 -21.02
CA TYR A 63 -18.68 2.12 -21.89
C TYR A 63 -19.91 1.22 -22.13
N GLN A 64 -20.67 0.87 -21.07
CA GLN A 64 -21.89 0.07 -21.18
C GLN A 64 -22.95 0.76 -22.07
N TYR A 65 -23.22 2.05 -21.84
CA TYR A 65 -24.13 2.81 -22.71
C TYR A 65 -23.67 2.88 -24.17
N CYS A 66 -22.36 3.02 -24.39
CA CYS A 66 -21.80 3.00 -25.74
C CYS A 66 -21.99 1.62 -26.41
N GLN A 67 -21.83 0.55 -25.65
CA GLN A 67 -21.98 -0.82 -26.13
C GLN A 67 -23.45 -1.14 -26.49
N ASP A 68 -24.40 -0.72 -25.65
CA ASP A 68 -25.83 -0.99 -25.85
C ASP A 68 -26.42 -0.28 -27.07
N SER A 69 -25.85 0.86 -27.46
CA SER A 69 -26.29 1.63 -28.63
C SER A 69 -25.71 1.14 -29.97
N LYS A 70 -24.88 0.09 -29.98
CA LYS A 70 -24.14 -0.36 -31.17
C LYS A 70 -24.17 -1.88 -31.35
N THR A 71 -23.93 -2.34 -32.57
CA THR A 71 -23.69 -3.77 -32.82
C THR A 71 -22.38 -4.22 -32.17
N LYS A 72 -22.26 -5.48 -31.74
CA LYS A 72 -21.05 -6.02 -31.09
C LYS A 72 -19.74 -5.72 -31.83
N LYS A 73 -19.78 -5.65 -33.17
CA LYS A 73 -18.62 -5.39 -34.02
C LYS A 73 -18.19 -3.92 -33.97
N ASP A 74 -19.14 -2.98 -33.99
CA ASP A 74 -18.88 -1.54 -33.89
C ASP A 74 -18.51 -1.11 -32.46
N ALA A 75 -19.14 -1.70 -31.45
CA ALA A 75 -18.83 -1.40 -30.04
C ALA A 75 -17.36 -1.68 -29.71
N ARG A 76 -16.78 -2.74 -30.26
CA ARG A 76 -15.39 -3.13 -30.01
C ARG A 76 -14.34 -2.18 -30.60
N HIS A 77 -14.69 -1.43 -31.65
CA HIS A 77 -13.81 -0.44 -32.28
C HIS A 77 -14.09 0.99 -31.83
N ARG A 78 -15.31 1.30 -31.39
CA ARG A 78 -15.74 2.67 -31.07
C ARG A 78 -15.90 2.96 -29.58
N CYS A 79 -16.06 1.95 -28.73
CA CYS A 79 -16.19 2.12 -27.28
C CYS A 79 -14.87 1.81 -26.59
N HIS A 80 -14.32 2.80 -25.88
CA HIS A 80 -13.08 2.64 -25.11
C HIS A 80 -13.37 1.94 -23.78
N TYR A 81 -12.69 0.83 -23.50
CA TYR A 81 -12.81 0.14 -22.22
C TYR A 81 -11.83 0.75 -21.22
N PRO A 82 -12.31 1.24 -20.06
CA PRO A 82 -11.43 1.88 -19.09
C PRO A 82 -10.49 0.87 -18.42
N SER A 83 -9.27 1.30 -18.11
CA SER A 83 -8.30 0.51 -17.35
C SER A 83 -8.53 0.66 -15.85
N TYR A 84 -8.44 -0.44 -15.10
CA TYR A 84 -8.57 -0.38 -13.65
C TYR A 84 -7.41 0.42 -13.02
N PRO A 85 -7.68 1.38 -12.13
CA PRO A 85 -6.64 2.17 -11.49
C PRO A 85 -5.79 1.31 -10.55
N TYR A 86 -4.47 1.32 -10.76
CA TYR A 86 -3.52 0.59 -9.92
C TYR A 86 -3.05 1.50 -8.77
N SER A 87 -3.67 1.38 -7.60
CA SER A 87 -3.25 2.10 -6.38
C SER A 87 -2.37 1.19 -5.52
N SER A 88 -1.06 1.18 -5.76
CA SER A 88 -0.10 0.45 -4.91
C SER A 88 0.98 1.33 -4.30
N GLY A 89 1.16 2.57 -4.79
CA GLY A 89 2.30 3.42 -4.43
C GLY A 89 2.08 4.30 -3.19
N ALA A 90 0.86 4.81 -3.00
CA ALA A 90 0.60 5.89 -2.05
C ALA A 90 0.72 5.45 -0.58
N SER A 91 0.48 4.17 -0.26
CA SER A 91 0.65 3.66 1.11
C SER A 91 2.12 3.44 1.46
N TYR A 92 2.91 2.98 0.48
CA TYR A 92 4.34 2.71 0.66
C TYR A 92 5.15 3.99 0.86
N SER A 93 4.81 5.08 0.16
CA SER A 93 5.43 6.38 0.36
C SER A 93 5.20 6.91 1.77
N CYS A 94 3.96 6.86 2.27
CA CYS A 94 3.64 7.36 3.62
C CYS A 94 4.43 6.64 4.73
N ASP A 95 4.63 5.32 4.61
CA ASP A 95 5.38 4.55 5.61
C ASP A 95 6.88 4.84 5.52
N ARG A 96 7.43 5.05 4.33
CA ARG A 96 8.84 5.44 4.14
C ARG A 96 9.13 6.85 4.70
N ASP A 97 8.21 7.78 4.48
CA ASP A 97 8.32 9.14 5.01
C ASP A 97 8.25 9.13 6.54
N TYR A 98 7.37 8.30 7.11
CA TYR A 98 7.30 8.07 8.55
C TYR A 98 8.59 7.48 9.11
N ASP A 99 9.18 6.46 8.46
CA ASP A 99 10.43 5.85 8.91
C ASP A 99 11.57 6.88 8.92
N SER A 100 11.62 7.73 7.90
CA SER A 100 12.60 8.82 7.80
C SER A 100 12.41 9.85 8.92
N CYS A 101 11.16 10.23 9.20
CA CYS A 101 10.81 11.15 10.29
C CYS A 101 11.13 10.54 11.66
N TYR A 102 10.86 9.24 11.85
CA TYR A 102 11.14 8.50 13.07
C TYR A 102 12.64 8.49 13.39
N LEU A 103 13.49 8.25 12.38
CA LEU A 103 14.95 8.31 12.51
C LEU A 103 15.44 9.74 12.79
N ALA A 104 14.86 10.75 12.13
CA ALA A 104 15.21 12.16 12.34
C ALA A 104 14.86 12.65 13.76
N CYS A 105 13.78 12.14 14.36
CA CYS A 105 13.41 12.40 15.75
C CYS A 105 14.31 11.70 16.79
N GLY A 106 15.30 10.92 16.34
CA GLY A 106 16.21 10.14 17.20
C GLY A 106 15.67 8.76 17.57
N GLY A 107 14.56 8.32 16.97
CA GLY A 107 14.10 6.95 17.05
C GLY A 107 15.03 6.01 16.28
N THR A 108 15.01 4.72 16.63
CA THR A 108 15.78 3.71 15.92
C THR A 108 14.87 2.64 15.34
N ILE A 109 15.16 2.25 14.09
CA ILE A 109 14.45 1.21 13.37
C ILE A 109 15.41 0.04 13.20
N GLN A 110 15.13 -1.07 13.88
CA GLN A 110 15.93 -2.29 13.78
C GLN A 110 15.22 -3.30 12.89
N ARG A 111 15.93 -3.76 11.85
CA ARG A 111 15.48 -4.86 11.00
C ARG A 111 15.97 -6.17 11.60
N ILE A 112 15.09 -6.85 12.33
CA ILE A 112 15.39 -8.15 12.95
C ILE A 112 15.15 -9.23 11.90
N LEU A 113 16.19 -9.97 11.58
CA LEU A 113 16.09 -11.22 10.83
C LEU A 113 15.60 -12.29 11.81
N ASN A 114 14.33 -12.67 11.75
CA ASN A 114 13.88 -13.88 12.41
C ASN A 114 14.46 -15.04 11.61
N THR A 115 15.45 -15.69 12.21
CA THR A 115 16.01 -16.94 11.73
C THR A 115 15.36 -18.01 12.60
N ASP A 116 14.45 -18.79 12.02
CA ASP A 116 13.90 -20.00 12.66
C ASP A 116 14.96 -21.11 12.73
#